data_AF-A0A922ESE8-F1
#
_entry.id   AF-A0A922ESE8-F1
#
_cell.length_a   1.000
_cell.length_b   1.000
_cell.length_c   1.000
_cell.angle_alpha   90.00
_cell.angle_beta   90.00
_cell.angle_gamma   90.00
#
_symmetry.space_group_name_H-M   'P 1'
#
loop_
_entity.id
_entity.type
_entity.pdbx_description
1 polymer ?
#
loop_
_entity_poly.entity_id
_entity_poly.type
_entity_poly.pdbx_seq_one_letter_code
_entity_poly.pdbx_strand_id
1 'polypeptide(L)'
;MRLSANVEKRKIDEEIAEKLDVLNFLSNSKTIPSNDFNSLFNALLAERQYFAVGVPGCFHNRLFPESSLHFLSDKNSPICNKGRVHYTNAPHEVLNAYSTQFAMDVENFLNARAKELVPGVMMVTILSGIPTGMPYFEVPSGIMFDFISSILMNMETEGLINEDEVDSFNIPFYAVSPEEMTGLVERNGYFSIERMELTNPATWLGSSPIDIQAWMTHVRAVMEGIFI
;
A
#
# COMPACT_ATOMS: atom_id res chain seq x y z
N MET A 1 -24.98 -38.69 15.83
CA MET A 1 -24.85 -37.62 14.81
C MET A 1 -23.86 -36.50 15.19
N ARG A 2 -23.71 -36.10 16.47
CA ARG A 2 -22.71 -35.10 16.91
C ARG A 2 -21.24 -35.59 16.96
N LEU A 3 -21.03 -36.90 17.14
CA LEU A 3 -19.69 -37.48 17.21
C LEU A 3 -18.97 -37.53 15.85
N SER A 4 -19.70 -37.69 14.73
CA SER A 4 -19.09 -37.74 13.40
C SER A 4 -18.61 -36.36 12.90
N ALA A 5 -19.40 -35.31 13.17
CA ALA A 5 -19.04 -33.93 12.79
C ALA A 5 -17.78 -33.42 13.52
N ASN A 6 -17.56 -33.84 14.77
CA ASN A 6 -16.36 -33.46 15.52
C ASN A 6 -15.09 -34.18 15.04
N VAL A 7 -15.22 -35.38 14.48
CA VAL A 7 -14.10 -36.13 13.89
C VAL A 7 -13.75 -35.55 12.52
N GLU A 8 -14.75 -35.16 11.74
CA GLU A 8 -14.58 -34.56 10.42
C GLU A 8 -13.97 -33.16 10.50
N LYS A 9 -14.40 -32.34 11.47
CA LYS A 9 -13.77 -31.05 11.76
C LYS A 9 -12.31 -31.19 12.17
N ARG A 10 -11.98 -32.14 13.06
CA ARG A 10 -10.57 -32.39 13.46
C ARG A 10 -9.69 -32.81 12.30
N LYS A 11 -10.21 -33.65 11.39
CA LYS A 11 -9.46 -34.03 10.18
C LYS A 11 -9.18 -32.84 9.26
N ILE A 12 -10.15 -31.95 9.08
CA ILE A 12 -9.98 -30.72 8.30
C ILE A 12 -8.98 -29.79 8.99
N ASP A 13 -9.08 -29.63 10.31
CA ASP A 13 -8.16 -28.80 11.09
C ASP A 13 -6.71 -29.37 11.05
N GLU A 14 -6.55 -30.70 11.10
CA GLU A 14 -5.27 -31.39 10.95
C GLU A 14 -4.73 -31.27 9.52
N GLU A 15 -5.55 -31.40 8.48
CA GLU A 15 -5.14 -31.25 7.08
C GLU A 15 -4.78 -29.79 6.74
N ILE A 16 -5.48 -28.82 7.34
CA ILE A 16 -5.12 -27.39 7.26
C ILE A 16 -3.81 -27.14 8.00
N ALA A 17 -3.60 -27.73 9.18
CA ALA A 17 -2.36 -27.60 9.95
C ALA A 17 -1.17 -28.38 9.36
N GLU A 18 -1.41 -29.37 8.51
CA GLU A 18 -0.37 -30.09 7.76
C GLU A 18 0.00 -29.34 6.46
N LYS A 19 -0.97 -28.65 5.85
CA LYS A 19 -0.76 -27.80 4.65
C LYS A 19 -0.23 -26.40 4.95
N LEU A 20 -0.66 -25.80 6.06
CA LEU A 20 -0.02 -24.65 6.66
C LEU A 20 1.00 -25.19 7.65
N ASP A 21 2.27 -25.22 7.28
CA ASP A 21 3.36 -25.52 8.20
C ASP A 21 3.40 -24.42 9.30
N VAL A 22 2.53 -24.54 10.32
CA VAL A 22 2.42 -23.60 11.45
C VAL A 22 3.57 -23.89 12.41
N LEU A 23 4.78 -23.66 11.93
CA LEU A 23 6.01 -23.69 12.70
C LEU A 23 6.48 -22.24 12.85
N ASN A 24 6.24 -21.68 14.04
CA ASN A 24 6.85 -20.49 14.63
C ASN A 24 7.72 -19.64 13.68
N PHE A 25 7.10 -18.78 12.87
CA PHE A 25 7.82 -17.80 12.08
C PHE A 25 8.10 -16.54 12.93
N LEU A 26 9.08 -16.64 13.82
CA LEU A 26 9.82 -15.47 14.28
C LEU A 26 10.89 -15.18 13.22
N SER A 27 10.61 -14.22 12.33
CA SER A 27 11.57 -13.78 11.32
C SER A 27 11.87 -12.29 11.48
N ASN A 28 13.01 -12.00 12.11
CA ASN A 28 13.71 -10.73 11.98
C ASN A 28 14.19 -10.55 10.53
N SER A 29 13.66 -9.58 9.78
CA SER A 29 14.31 -9.08 8.56
C SER A 29 13.79 -7.70 8.14
N LYS A 30 14.63 -6.65 8.27
CA LYS A 30 14.50 -5.34 7.58
C LYS A 30 14.17 -5.63 6.09
N THR A 31 13.05 -5.29 5.47
CA THR A 31 12.07 -4.20 5.59
C THR A 31 10.66 -4.76 5.30
N ILE A 32 9.64 -4.17 5.96
CA ILE A 32 8.29 -4.68 6.25
C ILE A 32 8.24 -5.86 7.25
N PRO A 33 8.82 -5.68 8.46
CA PRO A 33 8.30 -6.29 9.69
C PRO A 33 8.01 -5.22 10.78
N SER A 34 7.18 -4.21 10.48
CA SER A 34 6.80 -3.17 11.47
C SER A 34 5.31 -3.14 11.83
N ASN A 35 4.47 -3.95 11.18
CA ASN A 35 3.05 -3.99 11.53
C ASN A 35 2.88 -4.63 12.92
N ASP A 36 2.15 -3.97 13.80
CA ASP A 36 1.85 -4.48 15.14
C ASP A 36 0.75 -5.55 15.08
N PHE A 37 1.15 -6.74 14.64
CA PHE A 37 0.27 -7.91 14.62
C PHE A 37 -0.25 -8.27 16.00
N ASN A 38 0.45 -7.93 17.09
CA ASN A 38 -0.02 -8.21 18.45
C ASN A 38 -1.28 -7.39 18.76
N SER A 39 -1.26 -6.09 18.46
CA SER A 39 -2.45 -5.24 18.59
C SER A 39 -3.60 -5.72 17.71
N LEU A 40 -3.30 -6.12 16.46
CA LEU A 40 -4.29 -6.70 15.57
C LEU A 40 -4.92 -7.95 16.17
N PHE A 41 -4.11 -8.95 16.54
CA PHE A 41 -4.62 -10.19 17.11
C PHE A 41 -5.45 -9.94 18.37
N ASN A 42 -5.01 -9.06 19.27
CA ASN A 42 -5.76 -8.70 20.48
C ASN A 42 -7.15 -8.10 20.15
N ALA A 43 -7.24 -7.20 19.17
CA ALA A 43 -8.52 -6.65 18.72
C ALA A 43 -9.41 -7.72 18.05
N LEU A 44 -8.77 -8.71 17.42
CA LEU A 44 -9.45 -9.80 16.74
C LEU A 44 -9.99 -10.88 17.71
N LEU A 45 -9.61 -10.91 19.00
CA LEU A 45 -9.99 -11.97 19.97
C LEU A 45 -11.48 -12.03 20.38
N ALA A 46 -12.37 -11.26 19.78
CA ALA A 46 -13.82 -11.41 19.96
C ALA A 46 -14.36 -12.59 19.12
N GLU A 47 -15.12 -13.49 19.77
CA GLU A 47 -15.83 -14.68 19.25
C GLU A 47 -15.80 -14.88 17.71
N ARG A 48 -14.94 -15.77 17.22
CA ARG A 48 -14.85 -16.10 15.79
C ARG A 48 -15.40 -17.47 15.46
N GLN A 49 -16.06 -17.55 14.31
CA GLN A 49 -16.40 -18.80 13.63
C GLN A 49 -15.39 -19.16 12.50
N TYR A 50 -14.19 -18.56 12.52
CA TYR A 50 -13.17 -18.74 11.49
C TYR A 50 -11.75 -18.72 12.10
N PHE A 51 -10.82 -19.38 11.42
CA PHE A 51 -9.39 -19.32 11.76
C PHE A 51 -8.75 -18.07 11.18
N ALA A 52 -7.81 -17.48 11.92
CA ALA A 52 -7.06 -16.31 11.48
C ALA A 52 -5.57 -16.60 11.59
N VAL A 53 -4.83 -16.20 10.55
CA VAL A 53 -3.37 -16.25 10.51
C VAL A 53 -2.85 -14.88 10.10
N GLY A 54 -1.82 -14.41 10.77
CA GLY A 54 -1.10 -13.20 10.39
C GLY A 54 -0.01 -13.59 9.42
N VAL A 55 -0.02 -12.99 8.23
CA VAL A 55 0.98 -13.26 7.21
C VAL A 55 1.84 -12.00 7.08
N PRO A 56 2.98 -11.90 7.80
CA PRO A 56 3.86 -10.76 7.68
C PRO A 56 4.49 -10.75 6.29
N GLY A 57 4.49 -9.59 5.65
CA GLY A 57 5.10 -9.41 4.33
C GLY A 57 4.43 -8.31 3.53
N CYS A 58 5.10 -7.93 2.44
CA CYS A 58 4.57 -6.96 1.49
C CYS A 58 3.51 -7.62 0.58
N PHE A 59 2.30 -7.05 0.49
CA PHE A 59 1.27 -7.59 -0.40
C PHE A 59 1.56 -7.36 -1.88
N HIS A 60 2.50 -6.48 -2.25
CA HIS A 60 2.97 -6.42 -3.64
C HIS A 60 3.65 -7.74 -4.06
N ASN A 61 4.16 -8.49 -3.09
CA ASN A 61 4.71 -9.84 -3.25
C ASN A 61 3.66 -10.93 -3.07
N ARG A 62 4.07 -12.13 -3.44
CA ARG A 62 3.40 -13.36 -3.06
C ARG A 62 3.54 -13.59 -1.54
N LEU A 63 2.44 -13.87 -0.85
CA LEU A 63 2.36 -14.19 0.58
C LEU A 63 2.12 -15.70 0.84
N PHE A 64 1.90 -16.48 -0.22
CA PHE A 64 1.64 -17.92 -0.18
C PHE A 64 2.58 -18.70 -1.15
N PRO A 65 2.87 -20.01 -0.98
CA PRO A 65 3.89 -20.74 -1.78
C PRO A 65 3.59 -20.84 -3.30
N GLU A 66 4.50 -21.04 -4.28
CA GLU A 66 5.98 -21.14 -4.29
C GLU A 66 6.71 -20.34 -5.41
N SER A 67 7.94 -19.91 -5.08
CA SER A 67 9.16 -19.57 -5.89
C SER A 67 9.55 -18.09 -6.18
N SER A 68 10.15 -17.48 -5.13
CA SER A 68 11.22 -16.44 -5.01
C SER A 68 11.07 -14.95 -5.42
N LEU A 69 11.52 -14.10 -4.47
CA LEU A 69 12.22 -12.80 -4.56
C LEU A 69 11.44 -11.45 -4.48
N HIS A 70 12.21 -10.41 -4.11
CA HIS A 70 11.93 -9.17 -3.36
C HIS A 70 11.40 -7.98 -4.19
N PHE A 71 10.63 -7.07 -3.54
CA PHE A 71 10.44 -5.70 -4.03
C PHE A 71 11.47 -4.76 -3.42
N LEU A 72 12.38 -4.31 -4.27
CA LEU A 72 12.98 -3.00 -4.17
C LEU A 72 11.88 -2.00 -4.56
N SER A 73 11.25 -1.35 -3.57
CA SER A 73 11.13 0.09 -3.73
C SER A 73 12.58 0.53 -3.74
N ASP A 74 13.13 0.81 -4.91
CA ASP A 74 14.42 1.45 -4.95
C ASP A 74 14.21 2.84 -4.35
N LYS A 75 14.37 2.93 -3.03
CA LYS A 75 14.58 4.19 -2.32
C LYS A 75 15.77 4.96 -2.94
N ASN A 76 16.54 4.33 -3.84
CA ASN A 76 17.74 4.85 -4.46
C ASN A 76 17.68 4.98 -5.98
N SER A 77 16.50 5.07 -6.62
CA SER A 77 16.50 5.86 -7.86
C SER A 77 16.57 7.31 -7.39
N PRO A 78 17.76 7.95 -7.38
CA PRO A 78 17.91 9.29 -6.84
C PRO A 78 17.39 10.19 -7.95
N ILE A 79 16.07 10.23 -8.10
CA ILE A 79 15.45 11.30 -8.85
C ILE A 79 15.63 12.50 -7.93
N CYS A 80 16.74 13.20 -8.17
CA CYS A 80 17.03 14.48 -7.54
C CYS A 80 15.86 15.39 -7.90
N ASN A 81 14.93 15.53 -6.97
CA ASN A 81 13.72 16.31 -7.14
C ASN A 81 13.95 17.63 -6.44
N LYS A 82 14.81 18.46 -7.04
CA LYS A 82 15.37 19.63 -6.35
C LYS A 82 14.28 20.50 -5.71
N GLY A 83 14.37 20.68 -4.39
CA GLY A 83 13.46 21.43 -3.55
C GLY A 83 12.02 20.87 -3.47
N ARG A 84 11.83 19.60 -3.82
CA ARG A 84 10.53 18.93 -3.94
C ARG A 84 10.61 17.50 -3.42
N VAL A 85 9.51 17.03 -2.84
CA VAL A 85 9.43 15.66 -2.32
C VAL A 85 8.43 14.78 -3.07
N HIS A 86 7.76 15.32 -4.08
CA HIS A 86 6.72 14.62 -4.83
C HIS A 86 6.61 15.15 -6.27
N TYR A 87 5.90 14.42 -7.13
CA TYR A 87 5.81 14.72 -8.56
C TYR A 87 4.74 15.77 -8.93
N THR A 88 3.81 16.08 -8.04
CA THR A 88 2.62 16.92 -8.30
C THR A 88 2.93 18.27 -8.94
N ASN A 89 4.03 18.89 -8.55
CA ASN A 89 4.53 20.15 -9.10
C ASN A 89 5.97 20.04 -9.63
N ALA A 90 6.37 18.84 -10.05
CA ALA A 90 7.72 18.53 -10.52
C ALA A 90 7.80 18.50 -12.05
N PRO A 91 9.01 18.50 -12.63
CA PRO A 91 9.22 18.24 -14.05
C PRO A 91 8.62 16.91 -14.50
N HIS A 92 8.26 16.82 -15.78
CA HIS A 92 7.58 15.66 -16.35
C HIS A 92 8.38 14.36 -16.22
N GLU A 93 9.72 14.45 -16.18
CA GLU A 93 10.62 13.33 -15.94
C GLU A 93 10.36 12.66 -14.59
N VAL A 94 10.08 13.44 -13.55
CA VAL A 94 9.77 12.93 -12.20
C VAL A 94 8.43 12.21 -12.23
N LEU A 95 7.39 12.81 -12.81
CA LEU A 95 6.08 12.16 -12.98
C LEU A 95 6.19 10.84 -13.74
N ASN A 96 6.94 10.81 -14.84
CA ASN A 96 7.13 9.61 -15.65
C ASN A 96 7.81 8.48 -14.88
N ALA A 97 8.79 8.82 -14.04
CA ALA A 97 9.46 7.82 -13.22
C ALA A 97 8.52 7.24 -12.15
N TYR A 98 7.71 8.08 -11.50
CA TYR A 98 6.66 7.61 -10.57
C TYR A 98 5.64 6.71 -11.29
N SER A 99 5.16 7.13 -12.45
CA SER A 99 4.20 6.36 -13.26
C SER A 99 4.79 5.01 -13.70
N THR A 100 6.06 4.99 -14.11
CA THR A 100 6.78 3.76 -14.49
C THR A 100 6.93 2.81 -13.31
N GLN A 101 7.36 3.32 -12.15
CA GLN A 101 7.49 2.50 -10.94
C GLN A 101 6.14 1.93 -10.52
N PHE A 102 5.09 2.76 -10.50
CA PHE A 102 3.74 2.31 -10.18
C PHE A 102 3.24 1.22 -11.13
N ALA A 103 3.47 1.38 -12.44
CA ALA A 103 3.10 0.38 -13.43
C ALA A 103 3.80 -0.97 -13.17
N MET A 104 5.09 -0.94 -12.87
CA MET A 104 5.85 -2.14 -12.49
C MET A 104 5.28 -2.78 -11.22
N ASP A 105 4.98 -1.99 -10.19
CA ASP A 105 4.47 -2.48 -8.92
C ASP A 105 3.09 -3.13 -9.05
N VAL A 106 2.20 -2.56 -9.88
CA VAL A 106 0.88 -3.13 -10.16
C VAL A 106 1.00 -4.41 -10.99
N GLU A 107 1.82 -4.43 -12.03
CA GLU A 107 2.04 -5.63 -12.84
C GLU A 107 2.53 -6.80 -11.96
N ASN A 108 3.50 -6.50 -11.09
CA ASN A 108 4.03 -7.46 -10.15
C ASN A 108 2.97 -7.96 -9.15
N PHE A 109 2.17 -7.05 -8.59
CA PHE A 109 1.06 -7.38 -7.71
C PHE A 109 0.06 -8.32 -8.40
N LEU A 110 -0.39 -7.98 -9.61
CA LEU A 110 -1.35 -8.80 -10.36
C LEU A 110 -0.75 -10.17 -10.70
N ASN A 111 0.50 -10.22 -11.17
CA ASN A 111 1.21 -11.47 -11.45
C ASN A 111 1.33 -12.37 -10.22
N ALA A 112 1.53 -11.81 -9.02
CA ALA A 112 1.55 -12.56 -7.79
C ALA A 112 0.15 -13.12 -7.46
N ARG A 113 -0.89 -12.28 -7.52
CA ARG A 113 -2.28 -12.67 -7.24
C ARG A 113 -2.77 -13.75 -8.19
N ALA A 114 -2.42 -13.67 -9.47
CA ALA A 114 -2.80 -14.66 -10.48
C ALA A 114 -2.29 -16.08 -10.14
N LYS A 115 -1.17 -16.19 -9.41
CA LYS A 115 -0.59 -17.48 -9.00
C LYS A 115 -1.15 -17.99 -7.67
N GLU A 116 -1.67 -17.10 -6.83
CA GLU A 116 -2.22 -17.45 -5.51
C GLU A 116 -3.72 -17.75 -5.55
N LEU A 117 -4.45 -17.04 -6.41
CA LEU A 117 -5.89 -17.09 -6.47
C LEU A 117 -6.36 -18.23 -7.37
N VAL A 118 -7.35 -18.99 -6.90
CA VAL A 118 -7.99 -20.03 -7.72
C VAL A 118 -8.93 -19.39 -8.76
N PRO A 119 -9.11 -19.98 -9.95
CA PRO A 119 -9.99 -19.42 -10.97
C PRO A 119 -11.41 -19.18 -10.45
N GLY A 120 -11.97 -18.01 -10.78
CA GLY A 120 -13.36 -17.63 -10.42
C GLY A 120 -13.51 -16.87 -9.09
N VAL A 121 -12.42 -16.62 -8.35
CA VAL A 121 -12.49 -15.74 -7.16
C VAL A 121 -12.45 -14.26 -7.54
N MET A 122 -13.05 -13.43 -6.68
CA MET A 122 -13.03 -11.98 -6.82
C MET A 122 -11.95 -11.38 -5.93
N MET A 123 -11.21 -10.42 -6.48
CA MET A 123 -10.29 -9.58 -5.74
C MET A 123 -10.81 -8.15 -5.72
N VAL A 124 -10.81 -7.51 -4.55
CA VAL A 124 -11.19 -6.10 -4.38
C VAL A 124 -9.95 -5.32 -3.96
N THR A 125 -9.65 -4.24 -4.69
CA THR A 125 -8.51 -3.36 -4.41
C THR A 125 -9.02 -1.93 -4.21
N ILE A 126 -8.54 -1.26 -3.16
CA ILE A 126 -8.83 0.15 -2.88
C ILE A 126 -7.49 0.89 -2.94
N LEU A 127 -7.39 1.86 -3.84
CA LEU A 127 -6.17 2.64 -4.10
C LEU A 127 -6.52 4.13 -4.09
N SER A 128 -5.50 4.96 -3.92
CA SER A 128 -5.64 6.39 -4.21
C SER A 128 -5.77 6.60 -5.71
N GLY A 129 -6.88 7.20 -6.12
CA GLY A 129 -7.17 7.48 -7.53
C GLY A 129 -7.26 8.97 -7.83
N ILE A 130 -7.04 9.32 -9.08
CA ILE A 130 -7.26 10.67 -9.62
C ILE A 130 -8.33 10.61 -10.73
N PRO A 131 -9.28 11.55 -10.80
CA PRO A 131 -10.19 11.66 -11.94
C PRO A 131 -9.43 11.89 -13.25
N THR A 132 -9.92 11.27 -14.32
CA THR A 132 -9.39 11.45 -15.67
C THR A 132 -9.30 12.92 -16.05
N GLY A 133 -8.11 13.37 -16.45
CA GLY A 133 -7.87 14.74 -16.90
C GLY A 133 -7.76 15.78 -15.79
N MET A 134 -7.90 15.40 -14.51
CA MET A 134 -7.58 16.29 -13.39
C MET A 134 -6.06 16.50 -13.31
N PRO A 135 -5.55 17.73 -13.19
CA PRO A 135 -4.13 17.96 -12.97
C PRO A 135 -3.67 17.42 -11.61
N TYR A 136 -2.48 16.81 -11.56
CA TYR A 136 -1.96 16.20 -10.33
C TYR A 136 -1.75 17.20 -9.19
N PHE A 137 -1.41 18.46 -9.48
CA PHE A 137 -1.28 19.51 -8.45
C PHE A 137 -2.61 19.91 -7.79
N GLU A 138 -3.76 19.54 -8.37
CA GLU A 138 -5.09 19.79 -7.78
C GLU A 138 -5.54 18.63 -6.85
N VAL A 139 -4.78 17.54 -6.80
CA VAL A 139 -5.09 16.42 -5.90
C VAL A 139 -4.84 16.84 -4.45
N PRO A 140 -5.79 16.64 -3.53
CA PRO A 140 -5.64 17.04 -2.13
C PRO A 140 -4.38 16.49 -1.44
N SER A 141 -3.97 15.26 -1.76
CA SER A 141 -2.72 14.70 -1.25
C SER A 141 -1.49 15.42 -1.83
N GLY A 142 -1.54 15.86 -3.08
CA GLY A 142 -0.48 16.66 -3.69
C GLY A 142 -0.27 18.00 -2.99
N ILE A 143 -1.36 18.70 -2.67
CA ILE A 143 -1.30 19.95 -1.88
C ILE A 143 -0.65 19.69 -0.51
N MET A 144 -0.99 18.58 0.15
CA MET A 144 -0.37 18.19 1.42
C MET A 144 1.13 17.92 1.27
N PHE A 145 1.55 17.25 0.20
CA PHE A 145 2.97 16.99 -0.07
C PHE A 145 3.75 18.27 -0.40
N ASP A 146 3.14 19.25 -1.06
CA ASP A 146 3.75 20.57 -1.30
C ASP A 146 4.00 21.32 0.02
N PHE A 147 3.08 21.21 0.99
CA PHE A 147 3.30 21.75 2.34
C PHE A 147 4.46 21.05 3.06
N ILE A 148 4.53 19.72 2.99
CA ILE A 148 5.66 18.95 3.55
C ILE A 148 6.97 19.39 2.91
N SER A 149 7.00 19.54 1.59
CA SER A 149 8.17 20.03 0.85
C SER A 149 8.62 21.39 1.37
N SER A 150 7.68 22.31 1.56
CA SER A 150 7.97 23.66 2.04
C SER A 150 8.54 23.66 3.47
N ILE A 151 8.00 22.79 4.34
CA ILE A 151 8.49 22.63 5.72
C ILE A 151 9.93 22.10 5.72
N LEU A 152 10.24 21.09 4.91
CA LEU A 152 11.59 20.53 4.82
C LEU A 152 12.59 21.56 4.28
N MET A 153 12.21 22.33 3.26
CA MET A 153 13.04 23.44 2.77
C MET A 153 13.30 24.50 3.85
N ASN A 154 12.32 24.80 4.70
CA ASN A 154 12.52 25.73 5.82
C ASN A 154 13.48 25.16 6.87
N MET A 155 13.36 23.87 7.18
CA MET A 155 14.28 23.17 8.08
C MET A 155 15.72 23.14 7.53
N GLU A 156 15.89 22.99 6.22
CA GLU A 156 17.19 23.11 5.55
C GLU A 156 17.76 24.51 5.71
N THR A 157 16.96 25.55 5.45
CA THR A 157 17.39 26.96 5.58
C THR A 157 17.76 27.31 7.03
N GLU A 158 17.12 26.67 8.01
CA GLU A 158 17.47 26.78 9.44
C GLU A 158 18.69 25.94 9.85
N GLY A 159 19.23 25.12 8.96
CA GLY A 159 20.38 24.25 9.21
C GLY A 159 20.07 23.01 10.04
N LEU A 160 18.80 22.59 10.11
CA LEU A 160 18.37 21.39 10.85
C LEU A 160 18.57 20.09 10.06
N ILE A 161 18.56 20.19 8.73
CA ILE A 161 18.79 19.10 7.77
C ILE A 161 19.62 19.61 6.59
N ASN A 162 20.22 18.72 5.81
CA ASN A 162 21.03 19.09 4.65
C ASN A 162 20.18 19.20 3.36
N GLU A 163 20.59 20.05 2.43
CA GLU A 163 19.95 20.18 1.10
C GLU A 163 19.89 18.83 0.37
N ASP A 164 20.98 18.06 0.39
CA ASP A 164 21.04 16.73 -0.24
C ASP A 164 20.02 15.73 0.35
N GLU A 165 19.68 15.87 1.64
CA GLU A 165 18.66 15.02 2.29
C GLU A 165 17.26 15.38 1.78
N VAL A 166 16.99 16.67 1.53
CA VAL A 166 15.71 17.12 0.96
C VAL A 166 15.61 16.74 -0.51
N ASP A 167 16.65 17.01 -1.30
CA ASP A 167 16.66 16.80 -2.76
C ASP A 167 16.60 15.32 -3.15
N SER A 168 17.07 14.41 -2.29
CA SER A 168 17.01 12.96 -2.50
C SER A 168 15.72 12.30 -1.96
N PHE A 169 15.01 12.97 -1.05
CA PHE A 169 13.81 12.43 -0.44
C PHE A 169 12.59 12.55 -1.36
N ASN A 170 11.91 11.42 -1.59
CA ASN A 170 10.72 11.34 -2.42
C ASN A 170 9.63 10.51 -1.69
N ILE A 171 8.42 11.05 -1.60
CA ILE A 171 7.28 10.38 -0.98
C ILE A 171 6.77 9.31 -1.95
N PRO A 172 6.79 8.00 -1.59
CA PRO A 172 6.45 6.91 -2.50
C PRO A 172 4.93 6.74 -2.63
N PHE A 173 4.25 7.76 -3.16
CA PHE A 173 2.81 7.80 -3.36
C PHE A 173 2.51 8.14 -4.82
N TYR A 174 1.64 7.37 -5.46
CA TYR A 174 1.11 7.66 -6.80
C TYR A 174 -0.41 7.55 -6.80
N ALA A 175 -1.08 8.56 -7.38
CA ALA A 175 -2.52 8.51 -7.63
C ALA A 175 -2.75 8.05 -9.07
N VAL A 176 -3.45 6.92 -9.24
CA VAL A 176 -3.68 6.33 -10.57
C VAL A 176 -5.04 6.74 -11.14
N SER A 177 -5.11 7.04 -12.43
CA SER A 177 -6.40 7.26 -13.11
C SER A 177 -7.10 5.94 -13.47
N PRO A 178 -8.44 5.93 -13.61
CA PRO A 178 -9.16 4.75 -14.09
C PRO A 178 -8.64 4.21 -15.43
N GLU A 179 -8.25 5.08 -16.36
CA GLU A 179 -7.72 4.68 -17.67
C GLU A 179 -6.35 4.01 -17.54
N GLU A 180 -5.44 4.57 -16.75
CA GLU A 180 -4.12 3.97 -16.49
C GLU A 180 -4.28 2.60 -15.83
N MET A 181 -5.13 2.50 -14.80
CA MET A 181 -5.37 1.24 -14.10
C MET A 181 -6.02 0.20 -15.01
N THR A 182 -7.00 0.60 -15.83
CA THR A 182 -7.63 -0.28 -16.83
C THR A 182 -6.58 -0.82 -17.80
N GLY A 183 -5.75 0.06 -18.36
CA GLY A 183 -4.67 -0.36 -19.24
C GLY A 183 -3.66 -1.31 -18.58
N LEU A 184 -3.35 -1.13 -17.29
CA LEU A 184 -2.48 -2.03 -16.53
C LEU A 184 -3.09 -3.43 -16.38
N VAL A 185 -4.37 -3.53 -16.02
CA VAL A 185 -5.07 -4.81 -15.85
C VAL A 185 -5.23 -5.54 -17.18
N GLU A 186 -5.64 -4.82 -18.23
CA GLU A 186 -5.80 -5.38 -19.58
C GLU A 186 -4.47 -5.90 -20.14
N ARG A 187 -3.37 -5.16 -19.95
CA ARG A 187 -2.03 -5.61 -20.36
C ARG A 187 -1.59 -6.86 -19.61
N ASN A 188 -1.94 -6.99 -18.33
CA ASN A 188 -1.59 -8.13 -17.51
C ASN A 188 -2.32 -9.42 -17.93
N GLY A 189 -3.61 -9.31 -18.28
CA GLY A 189 -4.38 -10.39 -18.91
C GLY A 189 -4.81 -11.54 -17.99
N TYR A 190 -4.44 -11.55 -16.70
CA TYR A 190 -4.88 -12.59 -15.74
C TYR A 190 -6.23 -12.29 -15.08
N PHE A 191 -6.71 -11.04 -15.17
CA PHE A 191 -7.93 -10.58 -14.48
C PHE A 191 -8.87 -9.83 -15.41
N SER A 192 -10.18 -9.91 -15.15
CA SER A 192 -11.21 -9.03 -15.70
C SER A 192 -11.62 -7.97 -14.67
N ILE A 193 -11.97 -6.77 -15.15
CA ILE A 193 -12.53 -5.72 -14.30
C ILE A 193 -14.04 -5.90 -14.25
N GLU A 194 -14.56 -6.31 -13.10
CA GLU A 194 -16.01 -6.39 -12.88
C GLU A 194 -16.63 -5.03 -12.56
N ARG A 195 -15.90 -4.19 -11.81
CA ARG A 195 -16.32 -2.84 -11.41
C ARG A 195 -15.12 -1.99 -11.04
N MET A 196 -15.12 -0.74 -11.49
CA MET A 196 -14.12 0.27 -11.11
C MET A 196 -14.82 1.60 -10.88
N GLU A 197 -14.64 2.19 -9.71
CA GLU A 197 -15.30 3.43 -9.32
C GLU A 197 -14.37 4.32 -8.51
N LEU A 198 -14.45 5.63 -8.75
CA LEU A 198 -13.83 6.64 -7.90
C LEU A 198 -14.79 7.03 -6.79
N THR A 199 -14.32 6.97 -5.55
CA THR A 199 -15.06 7.46 -4.38
C THR A 199 -14.63 8.88 -4.05
N ASN A 200 -15.58 9.76 -3.71
CA ASN A 200 -15.27 11.08 -3.17
C ASN A 200 -15.38 11.08 -1.63
N PRO A 201 -14.25 10.95 -0.89
CA PRO A 201 -14.27 10.91 0.57
C PRO A 201 -14.68 12.24 1.20
N ALA A 202 -14.66 13.36 0.47
CA ALA A 202 -15.12 14.65 1.00
C ALA A 202 -16.59 14.60 1.45
N THR A 203 -17.39 13.73 0.83
CA THR A 203 -18.79 13.51 1.23
C THR A 203 -18.94 12.91 2.62
N TRP A 204 -17.92 12.21 3.13
CA TRP A 204 -17.92 11.61 4.47
C TRP A 204 -17.57 12.62 5.58
N LEU A 205 -16.91 13.72 5.23
CA LEU A 205 -16.57 14.80 6.17
C LEU A 205 -17.78 15.70 6.48
N GLY A 206 -18.87 15.56 5.72
CA GLY A 206 -20.06 16.41 5.87
C GLY A 206 -19.77 17.89 5.60
N SER A 207 -20.63 18.77 6.09
CA SER A 207 -20.45 20.23 6.01
C SER A 207 -19.64 20.81 7.18
N SER A 208 -19.13 19.95 8.07
CA SER A 208 -18.40 20.39 9.26
C SER A 208 -17.01 20.91 8.87
N PRO A 209 -16.51 21.94 9.56
CA PRO A 209 -15.12 22.36 9.39
C PRO A 209 -14.16 21.20 9.61
N ILE A 210 -13.08 21.16 8.84
CA ILE A 210 -12.03 20.17 9.01
C ILE A 210 -11.39 20.37 10.39
N ASP A 211 -11.43 19.34 11.23
CA ASP A 211 -10.64 19.30 12.46
C ASP A 211 -9.16 19.14 12.09
N ILE A 212 -8.43 20.25 12.12
CA ILE A 212 -7.02 20.32 11.75
C ILE A 212 -6.17 19.44 12.67
N GLN A 213 -6.49 19.37 13.97
CA GLN A 213 -5.69 18.58 14.91
C GLN A 213 -5.88 17.08 14.66
N ALA A 214 -7.12 16.65 14.43
CA ALA A 214 -7.40 15.30 14.00
C ALA A 214 -6.70 15.00 12.67
N TRP A 215 -6.79 15.89 11.69
CA TRP A 215 -6.11 15.71 10.39
C TRP A 215 -4.60 15.55 10.53
N MET A 216 -3.93 16.42 11.29
CA MET A 216 -2.49 16.33 11.52
C MET A 216 -2.09 15.03 12.23
N THR A 217 -2.94 14.53 13.13
CA THR A 217 -2.73 13.23 13.79
C THR A 217 -2.79 12.08 12.77
N HIS A 218 -3.73 12.11 11.83
CA HIS A 218 -3.83 11.10 10.76
C HIS A 218 -2.64 11.19 9.80
N VAL A 219 -2.26 12.39 9.37
CA VAL A 219 -1.09 12.59 8.50
C VAL A 219 0.17 12.05 9.17
N ARG A 220 0.39 12.39 10.46
CA ARG A 220 1.54 11.86 11.22
C ARG A 220 1.51 10.34 11.29
N ALA A 221 0.38 9.74 11.64
CA ALA A 221 0.26 8.29 11.77
C ALA A 221 0.61 7.53 10.47
N VAL A 222 0.30 8.12 9.30
CA VAL A 222 0.62 7.53 7.99
C VAL A 222 2.07 7.80 7.58
N MET A 223 2.56 9.02 7.81
CA MET A 223 3.81 9.49 7.22
C MET A 223 5.04 9.33 8.12
N GLU A 224 4.88 9.21 9.43
CA GLU A 224 5.99 9.17 10.39
C GLU A 224 7.01 8.07 10.05
N GLY A 225 6.54 6.89 9.65
CA GLY A 225 7.42 5.79 9.23
C GLY A 225 8.16 5.99 7.91
N ILE A 226 7.82 7.01 7.12
CA ILE A 226 8.49 7.36 5.85
C ILE A 226 9.73 8.23 6.12
N PHE A 227 9.71 9.03 7.19
CA PHE A 227 10.78 9.96 7.57
C PHE A 227 11.86 9.34 8.47
N ILE A 228 11.74 8.06 8.84
CA ILE A 228 12.67 7.32 9.72
C ILE A 228 13.47 6.31 8.89
#